data_AF-A0A256JHZ4-F1
#
_entry.id   AF-A0A256JHZ4-F1
#
_cell.length_a   1.000
_cell.length_b   1.000
_cell.length_c   1.000
_cell.angle_alpha   90.00
_cell.angle_beta   90.00
_cell.angle_gamma   90.00
#
_symmetry.space_group_name_H-M   'P 1'
#
loop_
_entity.id
_entity.type
_entity.pdbx_description
1 polymer ?
#
loop_
_entity_poly.entity_id
_entity_poly.type
_entity_poly.pdbx_seq_one_letter_code
_entity_poly.pdbx_strand_id
1 'polypeptide(L)' 'MPGDGGDLPTIAYTTESGERRRVRYERVPDKPYRVERHVDRWDGRTWEPCGSDPLTELVIEGEHRAAVTLTEGP' A
#
# COMPACT_ATOMS: atom_id res chain seq x y z
N MET A 1 -1.99 -7.88 -22.99
CA MET A 1 -2.91 -7.09 -22.16
C MET A 1 -2.13 -5.93 -21.61
N PRO A 2 -2.47 -4.66 -21.92
CA PRO A 2 -1.77 -3.54 -21.31
C PRO A 2 -2.00 -3.60 -19.79
N GLY A 3 -0.91 -3.62 -19.03
CA GLY A 3 -0.94 -3.64 -17.56
C GLY A 3 -1.61 -2.38 -17.05
N ASP A 4 -2.53 -2.56 -16.11
CA ASP A 4 -3.30 -1.53 -15.42
C ASP A 4 -2.35 -0.58 -14.67
N GLY A 5 -1.84 0.41 -15.41
CA GLY A 5 -1.03 1.48 -14.87
C GLY A 5 -1.95 2.52 -14.25
N GLY A 6 -2.08 2.51 -12.92
CA GLY A 6 -2.69 3.65 -12.24
C GLY A 6 -2.91 3.45 -10.75
N ASP A 7 -3.68 2.44 -10.37
CA ASP A 7 -4.22 2.36 -9.01
C ASP A 7 -3.48 1.32 -8.18
N LEU A 8 -2.74 1.78 -7.17
CA LEU A 8 -2.18 0.87 -6.18
C LEU A 8 -3.33 0.27 -5.34
N PRO A 9 -3.23 -1.00 -4.93
CA PRO A 9 -4.34 -1.68 -4.26
C PRO A 9 -4.70 -1.01 -2.94
N THR A 10 -5.99 -0.81 -2.69
CA THR A 10 -6.46 -0.46 -1.34
C THR A 10 -6.74 -1.74 -0.56
N ILE A 11 -6.11 -1.88 0.61
CA ILE A 11 -6.26 -3.06 1.48
C ILE A 11 -7.11 -2.67 2.69
N ALA A 12 -8.27 -3.29 2.87
CA ALA A 12 -9.10 -3.13 4.07
C ALA A 12 -9.02 -4.38 4.95
N TYR A 13 -8.82 -4.21 6.25
CA TYR A 13 -8.71 -5.32 7.21
C TYR A 13 -9.24 -4.91 8.59
N THR A 14 -9.50 -5.91 9.43
CA THR A 14 -9.89 -5.71 10.83
C THR A 14 -8.74 -6.14 11.73
N THR A 15 -8.38 -5.33 12.73
CA THR A 15 -7.34 -5.68 13.71
C THR A 15 -7.87 -6.73 14.70
N GLU A 16 -6.97 -7.36 15.45
CA GLU A 16 -7.36 -8.27 16.54
C GLU A 16 -8.22 -7.57 17.62
N SER A 17 -8.09 -6.25 17.76
CA SER A 17 -8.94 -5.44 18.64
C SER A 17 -10.31 -5.10 18.05
N GLY A 18 -10.64 -5.59 16.85
CA GLY A 18 -11.91 -5.34 16.16
C GLY A 18 -11.98 -4.02 15.40
N GLU A 19 -10.90 -3.26 15.31
CA GLU A 19 -10.88 -1.98 14.59
C GLU A 19 -10.80 -2.23 13.08
N ARG A 20 -11.67 -1.59 12.30
CA ARG A 20 -11.55 -1.63 10.84
C ARG A 20 -10.52 -0.59 10.40
N ARG A 21 -9.53 -1.01 9.64
CA ARG A 21 -8.50 -0.15 9.05
C ARG A 21 -8.45 -0.35 7.54
N ARG A 22 -8.07 0.69 6.82
CA ARG A 22 -7.74 0.61 5.41
C ARG A 22 -6.35 1.20 5.17
N VAL A 23 -5.64 0.60 4.24
CA VAL A 23 -4.34 1.05 3.77
C VAL A 23 -4.48 1.42 2.30
N ARG A 24 -4.07 2.64 1.97
CA ARG A 24 -3.97 3.16 0.61
C ARG A 24 -2.52 3.43 0.31
N TYR A 25 -2.12 3.17 -0.92
CA TYR A 25 -0.77 3.47 -1.36
C TYR A 25 -0.83 4.50 -2.48
N GLU A 26 0.07 5.48 -2.45
CA GLU A 26 0.17 6.53 -3.45
C GLU A 26 1.60 6.59 -3.98
N ARG A 27 1.77 6.59 -5.31
CA ARG A 27 3.10 6.81 -5.91
C ARG A 27 3.44 8.29 -5.82
N VAL A 28 4.67 8.59 -5.44
CA VAL A 28 5.17 9.97 -5.48
C VAL A 28 5.37 10.36 -6.96
N PRO A 29 4.70 11.42 -7.46
CA PRO A 29 4.67 11.76 -8.90
C PRO A 29 6.05 11.84 -9.55
N ASP A 30 7.05 12.38 -8.84
CA ASP A 30 8.42 12.58 -9.34
C ASP A 30 9.39 11.46 -8.96
N LYS A 31 8.93 10.46 -8.20
CA LYS A 31 9.78 9.37 -7.67
C LYS A 31 9.00 8.05 -7.76
N PRO A 32 8.96 7.40 -8.93
CA PRO A 32 8.13 6.22 -9.15
C PRO A 32 8.53 5.00 -8.31
N TYR A 33 9.76 4.99 -7.77
CA TYR A 33 10.28 4.02 -6.81
C TYR A 33 9.85 4.29 -5.35
N ARG A 34 9.27 5.47 -5.08
CA ARG A 34 8.80 5.88 -3.75
C ARG A 34 7.28 5.80 -3.71
N VAL A 35 6.78 5.14 -2.67
CA VAL A 35 5.36 4.99 -2.40
C VAL A 35 5.09 5.47 -0.98
N GLU A 36 4.03 6.25 -0.81
CA GLU A 36 3.52 6.63 0.51
C GLU A 36 2.39 5.69 0.90
N ARG A 37 2.46 5.16 2.13
CA ARG A 37 1.42 4.33 2.70
C ARG A 37 0.56 5.18 3.62
N HIS A 38 -0.72 5.33 3.31
CA HIS A 38 -1.70 6.00 4.14
C HIS A 38 -2.56 4.97 4.86
N VAL A 39 -2.70 5.11 6.17
CA VAL A 39 -3.55 4.25 7.00
C VAL A 39 -4.71 5.09 7.52
N ASP A 40 -5.94 4.66 7.23
CA ASP A 40 -7.14 5.25 7.79
C ASP A 40 -7.84 4.24 8.70
N ARG A 41 -8.39 4.73 9.82
CA ARG A 41 -9.23 3.99 10.76
C ARG A 41 -10.69 4.29 10.48
N TRP A 42 -11.56 3.30 10.69
CA TRP A 42 -13.01 3.52 10.66
C TRP A 42 -13.54 3.85 12.05
N ASP A 43 -14.17 5.01 12.19
CA ASP A 43 -14.72 5.49 13.45
C ASP A 43 -16.24 5.24 13.57
N GLY A 44 -16.79 4.38 12.70
CA GLY A 44 -18.21 4.00 12.70
C GLY A 44 -19.06 4.80 11.70
N ARG A 45 -18.56 5.93 11.20
CA ARG A 45 -19.25 6.81 10.24
C ARG A 45 -18.40 7.22 9.05
N THR A 46 -17.11 7.47 9.27
CA THR A 46 -16.16 7.89 8.24
C THR A 46 -14.81 7.22 8.46
N TRP A 47 -13.95 7.31 7.45
CA TRP A 47 -12.54 6.92 7.53
C TRP A 47 -11.72 8.13 7.98
N GLU A 48 -11.01 8.00 9.09
CA GLU A 48 -10.14 9.04 9.65
C GLU A 48 -8.66 8.64 9.49
N PRO A 49 -7.79 9.53 8.97
CA PRO A 49 -6.38 9.23 8.80
C PRO A 49 -5.73 9.02 10.17
N CYS A 50 -5.09 7.87 10.37
CA CYS A 50 -4.46 7.51 11.64
C CYS A 50 -2.95 7.24 11.52
N GLY A 51 -2.38 7.36 10.31
CA GLY A 51 -0.95 7.26 10.09
C GLY A 51 -0.57 7.36 8.62
N SER A 52 0.65 7.82 8.36
CA SER A 52 1.27 7.78 7.05
C SER A 52 2.75 7.48 7.20
N ASP A 53 3.28 6.55 6.41
CA ASP A 53 4.70 6.23 6.41
C ASP A 53 5.25 6.24 4.98
N PRO A 54 6.41 6.85 4.74
CA PRO A 54 7.13 6.66 3.49
C PRO A 54 7.65 5.23 3.45
N LEU A 55 7.26 4.46 2.44
CA LEU A 55 7.86 3.16 2.21
C LEU A 55 9.12 3.34 1.36
N THR A 56 10.26 2.96 1.94
CA THR A 56 11.49 2.79 1.19
C THR A 56 11.42 1.52 0.35
N GLU A 57 12.16 1.52 -0.74
CA GLU A 57 12.27 0.41 -1.67
C GLU A 57 12.65 -0.90 -0.97
N LEU A 58 12.05 -2.01 -1.42
CA LEU A 58 12.38 -3.34 -0.94
C LEU A 58 13.70 -3.78 -1.57
N VAL A 59 14.74 -3.95 -0.77
CA VAL A 59 16.02 -4.49 -1.21
C VAL A 59 16.12 -5.95 -0.79
N ILE A 60 16.26 -6.87 -1.74
CA ILE A 60 16.44 -8.31 -1.51
C ILE A 60 17.82 -8.68 -2.02
N GLU A 61 18.70 -9.18 -1.13
CA GLU A 61 20.07 -9.59 -1.48
C GLU A 61 20.89 -8.52 -2.23
N GLY A 62 20.65 -7.24 -1.91
CA GLY A 62 21.33 -6.10 -2.56
C GLY A 62 20.72 -5.68 -3.89
N GLU A 63 19.71 -6.39 -4.39
CA GLU A 63 18.96 -5.99 -5.57
C GLU A 63 17.70 -5.20 -5.19
N HIS A 64 17.56 -4.05 -5.84
CA HIS A 64 16.43 -3.14 -5.67
C HIS A 64 15.21 -3.72 -6.38
N ARG A 65 14.19 -4.13 -5.61
CA ARG A 65 12.97 -4.77 -6.12
C ARG A 65 11.79 -3.83 -5.97
N ALA A 66 11.16 -3.52 -7.10
CA ALA A 66 9.81 -2.95 -7.08
C ALA A 66 8.83 -3.96 -6.48
N ALA A 67 7.73 -3.47 -5.90
CA ALA A 67 6.58 -4.30 -5.58
C ALA A 67 6.10 -4.99 -6.86
N VAL A 68 6.43 -6.27 -7.02
CA VAL A 68 5.93 -7.12 -8.10
C VAL A 68 4.68 -7.83 -7.60
N THR A 69 3.70 -7.99 -8.48
CA THR A 69 2.57 -8.89 -8.24
C THR A 69 3.16 -10.27 -8.01
N LEU A 70 2.96 -10.84 -6.81
CA LEU A 70 3.14 -12.27 -6.57
C LEU A 70 2.05 -12.98 -7.38
N THR A 71 2.31 -13.22 -8.66
CA THR A 71 1.65 -14.34 -9.33
C THR A 71 2.28 -15.58 -8.74
N GLU A 72 1.58 -16.17 -7.77
CA GLU A 72 1.74 -17.59 -7.47
C GLU A 72 1.70 -18.34 -8.80
N GLY A 73 2.67 -19.21 -9.03
CA GLY A 73 2.59 -20.13 -10.16
C GLY A 73 3.69 -21.16 -10.09
N PRO A 74 3.60 -22.22 -10.92
CA PRO A 74 2.41 -22.97 -11.32
C PRO A 74 1.91 -23.95 -10.25
#